data_AF-A0A937F809-F1
#
_entry.id   AF-A0A937F809-F1
#
_cell.length_a   1.000
_cell.length_b   1.000
_cell.length_c   1.000
_cell.angle_alpha   90.00
_cell.angle_beta   90.00
_cell.angle_gamma   90.00
#
_symmetry.space_group_name_H-M   'P 1'
#
loop_
_entity.id
_entity.type
_entity.pdbx_description
1 polymer ?
#
loop_
_entity_poly.entity_id
_entity_poly.type
_entity_poly.pdbx_seq_one_letter_code
_entity_poly.pdbx_strand_id
1 'polypeptide(L)'
;MVDQEEQSNQVKHEEQQYEEIQLKYVSEMHKTDLEESFLYYQKYMNLYTYLRVTMLGMGVLVLLYNIFIAGNSYPISTYDNIMTGVISVCGLVVFVLVVISVLAFRQQGKIRKILKEFAEQRNFDYKELKNEYNIVIKSLYGGTGI
;
A
#
# COMPACT_ATOMS: atom_id res chain seq x y z
N MET A 1 28.29 35.09 8.36
CA MET A 1 28.09 35.11 6.89
C MET A 1 28.47 33.77 6.27
N VAL A 2 28.08 32.65 6.91
CA VAL A 2 28.32 31.28 6.40
C VAL A 2 26.99 30.53 6.21
N ASP A 3 25.87 31.03 6.77
CA ASP A 3 24.58 30.35 6.76
C ASP A 3 23.74 30.47 5.46
N GLN A 4 24.08 31.38 4.53
CA GLN A 4 23.28 31.55 3.31
C GLN A 4 23.73 30.63 2.15
N GLU A 5 24.98 30.18 2.14
CA GLU A 5 25.47 29.26 1.09
C GLU A 5 25.06 27.80 1.38
N GLU A 6 24.99 27.37 2.64
CA GLU A 6 24.50 26.03 3.00
C GLU A 6 22.99 25.87 2.75
N GLN A 7 22.19 26.91 3.01
CA GLN A 7 20.77 26.88 2.67
C GLN A 7 20.53 26.89 1.16
N SER A 8 21.37 27.59 0.39
CA SER A 8 21.32 27.54 -1.09
C SER A 8 21.68 26.16 -1.66
N ASN A 9 22.52 25.38 -0.97
CA ASN A 9 22.91 24.04 -1.43
C ASN A 9 21.94 22.94 -0.99
N GLN A 10 21.19 23.11 0.10
CA GLN A 10 20.14 22.17 0.50
C GLN A 10 18.88 22.30 -0.35
N VAL A 11 18.47 23.52 -0.73
CA VAL A 11 17.29 23.72 -1.59
C VAL A 11 17.53 23.22 -3.02
N LYS A 12 18.77 23.27 -3.52
CA LYS A 12 19.13 22.74 -4.85
C LYS A 12 19.12 21.21 -4.95
N HIS A 13 19.06 20.48 -3.83
CA HIS A 13 19.04 19.01 -3.85
C HIS A 13 17.63 18.41 -3.78
N GLU A 14 16.59 19.20 -3.51
CA GLU A 14 15.19 18.74 -3.56
C GLU A 14 14.53 18.92 -4.94
N GLU A 15 15.14 19.67 -5.85
CA GLU A 15 14.74 19.73 -7.27
C GLU A 15 15.30 18.56 -8.11
N GLN A 16 15.50 17.39 -7.48
CA GLN A 16 15.88 16.18 -8.21
C GLN A 16 14.71 15.65 -9.04
N GLN A 17 14.74 16.04 -10.32
CA GLN A 17 14.29 15.27 -11.47
C GLN A 17 12.82 14.84 -11.44
N TYR A 18 11.94 15.80 -11.72
CA TYR A 18 10.89 15.48 -12.69
C TYR A 18 11.59 15.37 -14.05
N GLU A 19 12.15 14.20 -14.38
CA GLU A 19 12.26 13.86 -15.79
C GLU A 19 10.88 14.14 -16.38
N GLU A 20 10.83 14.89 -17.48
CA GLU A 20 9.62 15.04 -18.26
C GLU A 20 9.36 13.65 -18.87
N ILE A 21 8.77 12.75 -18.07
CA ILE A 21 8.55 11.37 -18.47
C ILE A 21 7.46 11.44 -19.53
N GLN A 22 7.91 11.48 -20.79
CA GLN A 22 7.05 11.41 -21.94
C GLN A 22 6.32 10.09 -21.85
N LEU A 23 5.03 10.14 -21.51
CA LEU A 23 4.14 9.00 -21.47
C LEU A 23 4.03 8.47 -22.89
N LYS A 24 4.87 7.50 -23.25
CA LYS A 24 4.98 6.98 -24.61
C LYS A 24 4.10 5.75 -24.77
N TYR A 25 4.04 4.89 -23.76
CA TYR A 25 3.36 3.59 -23.84
C TYR A 25 1.95 3.64 -23.24
N VAL A 26 1.76 4.38 -22.14
CA VAL A 26 0.44 4.49 -21.49
C VAL A 26 -0.56 5.26 -22.35
N SER A 27 -0.10 6.25 -23.13
CA SER A 27 -0.95 7.02 -24.06
C SER A 27 -1.50 6.20 -25.22
N GLU A 28 -0.82 5.11 -25.58
CA GLU A 28 -1.22 4.21 -26.68
C GLU A 28 -2.17 3.10 -26.21
N MET A 29 -2.42 3.00 -24.89
CA MET A 29 -3.31 1.99 -24.33
C MET A 29 -4.76 2.27 -24.69
N HIS A 30 -5.52 1.22 -24.99
CA HIS A 30 -6.96 1.37 -25.19
C HIS A 30 -7.59 1.92 -23.91
N LYS A 31 -8.46 2.93 -24.05
CA LYS A 31 -9.11 3.59 -22.90
C LYS A 31 -9.80 2.58 -21.97
N THR A 32 -10.40 1.53 -22.54
CA THR A 32 -11.07 0.47 -21.79
C THR A 32 -10.11 -0.31 -20.89
N ASP A 33 -8.94 -0.71 -21.39
CA ASP A 33 -7.94 -1.47 -20.62
C ASP A 33 -7.33 -0.61 -19.52
N LEU A 34 -7.11 0.67 -19.83
CA LEU A 34 -6.60 1.65 -18.89
C LEU A 34 -7.61 1.90 -17.76
N GLU A 35 -8.89 2.12 -18.09
CA GLU A 35 -9.97 2.27 -17.11
C GLU A 35 -10.15 1.01 -16.24
N GLU A 36 -10.09 -0.18 -16.84
CA GLU A 36 -10.21 -1.43 -16.10
C GLU A 36 -9.03 -1.61 -15.12
N SER A 37 -7.80 -1.32 -15.58
CA SER A 37 -6.61 -1.36 -14.75
C SER A 37 -6.66 -0.38 -13.58
N PHE A 38 -7.17 0.84 -13.80
CA PHE A 38 -7.39 1.84 -12.76
C PHE A 38 -8.47 1.42 -11.76
N LEU A 39 -9.54 0.79 -12.21
CA LEU A 39 -10.58 0.28 -11.33
C LEU A 39 -10.05 -0.83 -10.41
N TYR A 40 -9.20 -1.72 -10.94
CA TYR A 40 -8.50 -2.70 -10.10
C TYR A 40 -7.52 -2.04 -9.13
N TYR A 41 -6.81 -0.98 -9.56
CA TYR A 41 -5.90 -0.25 -8.70
C TYR A 41 -6.63 0.48 -7.56
N GLN A 42 -7.77 1.09 -7.84
CA GLN A 42 -8.61 1.73 -6.82
C GLN A 42 -9.11 0.71 -5.80
N LYS A 43 -9.56 -0.47 -6.24
CA LYS A 43 -9.93 -1.58 -5.34
C LYS A 43 -8.75 -2.04 -4.49
N TYR A 44 -7.56 -2.16 -5.08
CA TYR A 44 -6.33 -2.48 -4.37
C TYR A 44 -6.00 -1.42 -3.31
N MET A 45 -6.08 -0.13 -3.64
CA MET A 45 -5.79 0.96 -2.72
C MET A 45 -6.75 0.98 -1.53
N ASN A 46 -8.04 0.72 -1.78
CA ASN A 46 -9.03 0.62 -0.72
C ASN A 46 -8.69 -0.56 0.22
N LEU A 47 -8.38 -1.74 -0.32
CA LEU A 47 -7.94 -2.89 0.48
C LEU A 47 -6.69 -2.58 1.30
N TYR A 48 -5.72 -1.88 0.70
CA TYR A 48 -4.50 -1.47 1.39
C TYR A 48 -4.78 -0.49 2.53
N THR A 49 -5.74 0.43 2.34
CA THR A 49 -6.19 1.36 3.37
C THR A 49 -6.85 0.62 4.54
N TYR A 50 -7.74 -0.33 4.28
CA TYR A 50 -8.32 -1.18 5.32
C TYR A 50 -7.25 -1.95 6.09
N LEU A 51 -6.23 -2.46 5.39
CA LEU A 51 -5.13 -3.17 6.01
C LEU A 51 -4.32 -2.25 6.94
N ARG A 52 -4.01 -1.01 6.53
CA ARG A 52 -3.34 -0.02 7.41
C ARG A 52 -4.17 0.30 8.64
N VAL A 53 -5.47 0.57 8.48
CA VAL A 53 -6.37 0.89 9.60
C VAL A 53 -6.46 -0.29 10.57
N THR A 54 -6.54 -1.51 10.05
CA THR A 54 -6.56 -2.73 10.88
C THR A 54 -5.26 -2.91 11.67
N MET A 55 -4.11 -2.68 11.04
CA MET A 55 -2.80 -2.73 11.71
C MET A 55 -2.67 -1.66 12.80
N LEU A 56 -3.15 -0.45 12.54
CA LEU A 56 -3.18 0.64 13.52
C LEU A 56 -4.09 0.28 14.71
N GLY A 57 -5.27 -0.29 14.42
CA GLY A 57 -6.19 -0.80 15.44
C GLY A 57 -5.55 -1.89 16.32
N MET A 58 -4.74 -2.78 15.74
CA MET A 58 -3.98 -3.76 16.52
C MET A 58 -3.02 -3.08 17.51
N GLY A 59 -2.31 -2.03 17.07
CA GLY A 59 -1.44 -1.23 17.94
C GLY A 59 -2.21 -0.63 19.13
N VAL A 60 -3.41 -0.10 18.88
CA VAL A 60 -4.27 0.43 19.94
C VAL A 60 -4.70 -0.68 20.91
N LEU A 61 -5.09 -1.86 20.41
CA LEU A 61 -5.47 -2.99 21.26
C LEU A 61 -4.33 -3.45 22.17
N VAL A 62 -3.10 -3.51 21.65
CA VAL A 62 -1.91 -3.87 22.44
C VAL A 62 -1.64 -2.83 23.52
N LEU A 63 -1.76 -1.54 23.20
CA LEU A 63 -1.61 -0.46 24.19
C LEU A 63 -2.67 -0.54 25.29
N LEU A 64 -3.94 -0.76 24.93
CA LEU A 64 -5.02 -0.94 25.90
C LEU A 64 -4.76 -2.16 26.80
N TYR A 65 -4.35 -3.28 26.22
CA TYR A 65 -3.99 -4.47 27.00
C TYR A 65 -2.86 -4.15 27.99
N ASN A 66 -1.81 -3.46 27.54
CA ASN A 66 -0.69 -3.09 28.39
C ASN A 66 -1.12 -2.18 29.56
N ILE A 67 -1.87 -1.11 29.27
CA ILE A 67 -2.30 -0.13 30.28
C ILE A 67 -3.27 -0.75 31.30
N PHE A 68 -4.28 -1.49 30.85
CA PHE A 68 -5.35 -1.97 31.74
C PHE A 68 -5.03 -3.29 32.43
N ILE A 69 -4.21 -4.14 31.81
CA ILE A 69 -4.01 -5.51 32.28
C ILE A 69 -2.64 -5.69 32.94
N ALA A 70 -1.58 -5.11 32.37
CA ALA A 70 -0.23 -5.32 32.92
C ALA A 70 -0.02 -4.65 34.29
N GLY A 71 -0.80 -3.63 34.63
CA GLY A 71 -0.73 -2.92 35.92
C GLY A 71 -1.58 -3.54 37.05
N ASN A 72 -2.45 -4.50 36.74
CA ASN A 72 -3.40 -5.05 37.69
C ASN A 72 -3.07 -6.51 38.04
N SER A 73 -3.05 -6.83 39.33
CA SER A 73 -2.88 -8.20 39.81
C SER A 73 -4.22 -8.94 39.74
N TYR A 74 -4.38 -9.81 38.76
CA TYR A 74 -5.57 -10.67 38.63
C TYR A 74 -5.30 -12.07 39.21
N PRO A 75 -6.32 -12.71 39.81
CA PRO A 75 -6.22 -14.13 40.13
C PRO A 75 -6.05 -14.95 38.84
N ILE A 76 -5.31 -16.06 38.93
CA ILE A 76 -4.86 -16.88 37.78
C ILE A 76 -6.04 -17.27 36.87
N SER A 77 -7.17 -17.70 37.45
CA SER A 77 -8.37 -18.08 36.70
C SER A 77 -8.99 -16.94 35.89
N THR A 78 -8.91 -15.69 36.40
CA THR A 78 -9.37 -14.51 35.67
C THR A 78 -8.39 -14.14 34.57
N TYR A 79 -7.08 -14.27 34.83
CA TYR A 79 -6.03 -14.03 33.84
C TYR A 79 -6.13 -15.00 32.66
N ASP A 80 -6.31 -16.30 32.91
CA ASP A 80 -6.42 -17.32 31.85
C ASP A 80 -7.62 -17.08 30.93
N ASN A 81 -8.76 -16.66 31.50
CA ASN A 81 -9.94 -16.30 30.71
C ASN A 81 -9.69 -15.07 29.84
N ILE A 82 -9.02 -14.04 30.38
CA ILE A 82 -8.67 -12.84 29.62
C ILE A 82 -7.68 -13.17 28.51
N MET A 83 -6.62 -13.91 28.81
CA MET A 83 -5.59 -14.29 27.85
C MET A 83 -6.18 -15.14 26.72
N THR A 84 -7.07 -16.09 27.05
CA THR A 84 -7.82 -16.86 26.04
C THR A 84 -8.64 -15.94 25.13
N GLY A 85 -9.38 -14.98 25.71
CA GLY A 85 -10.15 -14.00 24.94
C GLY A 85 -9.28 -13.14 24.01
N VAL A 86 -8.14 -12.66 24.51
CA VAL A 86 -7.18 -11.87 23.72
C VAL A 86 -6.61 -12.70 22.57
N ILE A 87 -6.22 -13.96 22.81
CA ILE A 87 -5.72 -14.86 21.77
C ILE A 87 -6.78 -15.12 20.71
N SER A 88 -8.04 -15.35 21.09
CA SER A 88 -9.14 -15.52 20.14
C SER A 88 -9.36 -14.28 19.27
N VAL A 89 -9.36 -13.08 19.86
CA VAL A 89 -9.51 -11.83 19.12
C VAL A 89 -8.32 -11.60 18.19
N CYS A 90 -7.09 -11.78 18.66
CA CYS A 90 -5.89 -11.68 17.83
C CYS A 90 -5.92 -12.68 16.67
N GLY A 91 -6.33 -13.94 16.91
CA GLY A 91 -6.47 -14.95 15.87
C GLY A 91 -7.47 -14.53 14.78
N LEU A 92 -8.61 -13.97 15.17
CA LEU A 92 -9.61 -13.47 14.23
C LEU A 92 -9.09 -12.29 13.41
N VAL A 93 -8.38 -11.34 14.04
CA VAL A 93 -7.76 -10.20 13.34
C VAL A 93 -6.73 -10.67 12.32
N VAL A 94 -5.85 -11.60 12.70
CA VAL A 94 -4.86 -12.18 11.79
C VAL A 94 -5.54 -12.88 10.61
N PHE A 95 -6.61 -13.64 10.87
CA PHE A 95 -7.39 -14.28 9.80
C PHE A 95 -7.95 -13.25 8.81
N VAL A 96 -8.54 -12.16 9.29
CA VAL A 96 -9.05 -11.07 8.44
C VAL A 96 -7.93 -10.42 7.61
N LEU A 97 -6.76 -10.17 8.21
CA LEU A 97 -5.60 -9.61 7.51
C LEU A 97 -5.13 -10.53 6.37
N VAL A 98 -5.12 -11.85 6.60
CA VAL A 98 -4.76 -12.82 5.56
C VAL A 98 -5.76 -12.78 4.40
N VAL A 99 -7.07 -12.76 4.68
CA VAL A 99 -8.11 -12.69 3.65
C VAL A 99 -7.97 -11.41 2.81
N ILE A 100 -7.82 -10.26 3.45
CA ILE A 100 -7.63 -8.97 2.77
C ILE A 100 -6.36 -8.99 1.91
N SER A 101 -5.26 -9.55 2.44
CA SER A 101 -3.99 -9.65 1.72
C SER A 101 -4.11 -10.48 0.45
N VAL A 102 -4.76 -11.65 0.53
CA VAL A 102 -5.01 -12.50 -0.63
C VAL A 102 -5.85 -11.75 -1.69
N LEU A 103 -6.89 -11.03 -1.27
CA LEU A 103 -7.69 -10.23 -2.20
C LEU A 103 -6.87 -9.11 -2.86
N ALA A 104 -6.00 -8.44 -2.11
CA ALA A 104 -5.13 -7.39 -2.64
C ALA A 104 -4.15 -7.94 -3.69
N PHE A 105 -3.50 -9.08 -3.40
CA PHE A 105 -2.61 -9.75 -4.35
C PHE A 105 -3.35 -10.17 -5.64
N ARG A 106 -4.60 -10.61 -5.53
CA ARG A 106 -5.40 -10.94 -6.72
C ARG A 106 -5.67 -9.72 -7.61
N GLN A 107 -5.97 -8.56 -7.03
CA GLN A 107 -6.17 -7.34 -7.82
C GLN A 107 -4.86 -6.87 -8.47
N GLN A 108 -3.76 -6.88 -7.72
CA GLN A 108 -2.44 -6.54 -8.25
C GLN A 108 -2.02 -7.47 -9.40
N GLY A 109 -2.31 -8.77 -9.27
CA GLY A 109 -2.06 -9.77 -10.33
C GLY A 109 -2.85 -9.49 -11.61
N LYS A 110 -4.11 -9.05 -11.50
CA LYS A 110 -4.92 -8.65 -12.67
C LYS A 110 -4.32 -7.46 -13.41
N ILE A 111 -3.89 -6.42 -12.69
CA ILE A 111 -3.28 -5.24 -13.31
C ILE A 111 -1.99 -5.63 -14.04
N ARG A 112 -1.13 -6.43 -13.40
CA ARG A 112 0.10 -6.96 -14.03
C ARG A 112 -0.19 -7.78 -15.28
N LYS A 113 -1.27 -8.58 -15.26
CA LYS A 113 -1.69 -9.37 -16.41
C LYS A 113 -2.09 -8.46 -17.59
N ILE A 114 -2.92 -7.44 -17.35
CA ILE A 114 -3.33 -6.46 -18.38
C ILE A 114 -2.11 -5.76 -18.99
N LEU A 115 -1.21 -5.25 -18.13
CA LEU A 115 0.03 -4.58 -18.58
C LEU A 115 0.92 -5.52 -19.39
N LYS A 116 1.02 -6.80 -18.99
CA LYS A 116 1.85 -7.78 -19.69
C LYS A 116 1.25 -8.15 -21.04
N GLU A 117 -0.06 -8.39 -21.11
CA GLU A 117 -0.75 -8.67 -22.37
C GLU A 117 -0.63 -7.48 -23.34
N PHE A 118 -0.76 -6.25 -22.85
CA PHE A 118 -0.58 -5.05 -23.67
C PHE A 118 0.86 -4.91 -24.18
N ALA A 119 1.85 -5.13 -23.30
CA ALA A 119 3.27 -5.10 -23.68
C ALA A 119 3.60 -6.15 -24.75
N GLU A 120 3.08 -7.37 -24.60
CA GLU A 120 3.27 -8.45 -25.58
C GLU A 120 2.61 -8.14 -26.93
N GLN A 121 1.38 -7.60 -26.93
CA GLN A 121 0.66 -7.26 -28.16
C GLN A 121 1.34 -6.16 -28.97
N ARG A 122 2.00 -5.21 -28.30
CA ARG A 122 2.65 -4.05 -28.93
C ARG A 122 4.17 -4.16 -29.04
N ASN A 123 4.77 -5.27 -28.56
CA ASN A 123 6.21 -5.46 -28.45
C ASN A 123 6.90 -4.32 -27.66
N PHE A 124 6.27 -3.87 -26.58
CA PHE A 124 6.84 -2.87 -25.68
C PHE A 124 7.65 -3.52 -24.56
N ASP A 125 8.62 -2.79 -24.01
CA ASP A 125 9.28 -3.21 -22.78
C ASP A 125 8.28 -3.10 -21.62
N TYR A 126 7.88 -4.25 -21.07
CA TYR A 126 7.00 -4.34 -19.91
C TYR A 126 7.53 -3.53 -18.72
N LYS A 127 8.85 -3.44 -18.54
CA LYS A 127 9.46 -2.69 -17.43
C LYS A 127 9.24 -1.19 -17.58
N GLU A 128 9.39 -0.65 -18.79
CA GLU A 128 9.14 0.77 -19.08
C GLU A 128 7.64 1.09 -18.96
N LEU A 129 6.78 0.27 -19.55
CA LEU A 129 5.32 0.42 -19.45
C LEU A 129 4.86 0.38 -17.99
N LYS A 130 5.40 -0.54 -17.18
CA LYS A 130 5.08 -0.62 -15.75
C LYS A 130 5.51 0.65 -15.01
N ASN A 131 6.68 1.20 -15.32
CA ASN A 131 7.16 2.43 -14.69
C ASN A 131 6.25 3.61 -15.04
N GLU A 132 5.93 3.82 -16.32
CA GLU A 132 4.99 4.87 -16.76
C GLU A 132 3.64 4.71 -16.06
N TYR A 133 3.10 3.49 -16.04
CA TYR A 133 1.85 3.21 -15.36
C TYR A 133 1.93 3.55 -13.86
N ASN A 134 3.03 3.19 -13.19
CA ASN A 134 3.26 3.53 -11.78
C ASN A 134 3.32 5.04 -11.53
N ILE A 135 3.85 5.82 -12.47
CA ILE A 135 3.90 7.28 -12.38
C ILE A 135 2.49 7.85 -12.49
N VAL A 136 1.72 7.40 -13.48
CA VAL A 136 0.33 7.85 -13.72
C VAL A 136 -0.56 7.52 -12.53
N ILE A 137 -0.51 6.30 -12.00
CA ILE A 137 -1.35 5.95 -10.85
C ILE A 137 -0.89 6.64 -9.57
N LYS A 138 0.41 6.91 -9.40
CA LYS A 138 0.93 7.64 -8.24
C LYS A 138 0.48 9.10 -8.26
N SER A 139 0.45 9.74 -9.43
CA SER A 139 -0.05 11.11 -9.56
C SER A 139 -1.57 11.21 -9.35
N LEU A 140 -2.33 10.21 -9.81
CA LEU A 140 -3.80 10.21 -9.69
C LEU A 140 -4.32 9.76 -8.31
N TYR A 141 -3.66 8.79 -7.67
CA TYR A 141 -4.20 8.11 -6.49
C TYR A 141 -3.25 8.13 -5.27
N GLY A 142 -2.05 8.72 -5.35
CA GLY A 142 -1.19 8.95 -4.19
C GLY A 142 -0.54 7.70 -3.56
N GLY A 143 -0.32 6.64 -4.33
CA GLY A 143 0.16 5.33 -3.85
C GLY A 143 1.63 4.97 -4.09
N THR A 144 2.04 3.80 -3.60
CA THR A 144 3.40 3.23 -3.80
C THR A 144 3.62 2.54 -5.16
N GLY A 145 2.65 2.63 -6.07
CA GLY A 145 2.64 1.87 -7.32
C GLY A 145 2.28 0.38 -7.14
N ILE A 146 2.42 -0.42 -8.20
CA ILE A 146 2.21 -1.89 -8.27
C ILE A 146 3.50 -2.69 -8.52
#